data_AF-A0A7W8CNT9-F1
#
_entry.id   AF-A0A7W8CNT9-F1
#
_cell.length_a   1.000
_cell.length_b   1.000
_cell.length_c   1.000
_cell.angle_alpha   90.00
_cell.angle_beta   90.00
_cell.angle_gamma   90.00
#
_symmetry.space_group_name_H-M   'P 1'
#
loop_
_entity.id
_entity.type
_entity.pdbx_description
1 polymer ?
#
loop_
_entity_poly.entity_id
_entity_poly.type
_entity_poly.pdbx_seq_one_letter_code
_entity_poly.pdbx_strand_id
1 'polypeptide(L)'
;MKLLFLKVGVFSMFSLLILVSDTPFYMKVVFISAMLFFLLPFGNHFFTKERMSRKVFSAVTGAAVFTLLLTLVPSVIFKEISDSPSFFELGLSIIVVAFYAILGFFIYGIPVSLLSDWISGHFSKRLLVAGLVHLTFGMLLIKELSVIPAICAASFWLIDEILQRKRFRTVLNNEGTH
;
A
#
# COMPACT_ATOMS: atom_id res chain seq x y z
N MET A 1 -0.53 0.81 28.45
CA MET A 1 0.12 -0.51 28.44
C MET A 1 -0.57 -1.54 27.54
N LYS A 2 -1.86 -1.88 27.73
CA LYS A 2 -2.54 -2.92 26.92
C LYS A 2 -2.45 -2.75 25.40
N LEU A 3 -2.62 -1.51 24.90
CA LEU A 3 -2.53 -1.21 23.45
C LEU A 3 -1.10 -1.36 22.89
N LEU A 4 -0.08 -1.08 23.69
CA LEU A 4 1.32 -1.24 23.30
C LEU A 4 1.66 -2.73 23.13
N PHE A 5 1.23 -3.57 24.08
CA PHE A 5 1.39 -5.02 23.96
C PHE A 5 0.69 -5.59 22.72
N LEU A 6 -0.51 -5.09 22.37
CA LEU A 6 -1.19 -5.48 21.14
C LEU A 6 -0.40 -5.08 19.89
N LYS A 7 0.08 -3.84 19.82
CA LYS A 7 0.91 -3.36 18.70
C LYS A 7 2.19 -4.19 18.54
N VAL A 8 2.87 -4.48 19.65
CA VAL A 8 4.06 -5.33 19.68
C VAL A 8 3.72 -6.75 19.23
N GLY A 9 2.62 -7.34 19.70
CA GLY A 9 2.18 -8.67 19.28
C GLY A 9 1.90 -8.75 17.77
N VAL A 10 1.15 -7.79 17.23
CA VAL A 10 0.86 -7.70 15.80
C VAL A 10 2.14 -7.51 14.97
N PHE A 11 3.02 -6.59 15.39
CA PHE A 11 4.31 -6.38 14.74
C PHE A 11 5.17 -7.66 14.73
N SER A 12 5.29 -8.34 15.88
CA SER A 12 6.07 -9.58 16.00
C SER A 12 5.52 -10.69 15.12
N MET A 13 4.19 -10.85 15.07
CA MET A 13 3.54 -11.84 14.20
C MET A 13 3.86 -11.59 12.72
N PHE A 14 3.68 -10.35 12.23
CA PHE A 14 3.99 -10.01 10.84
C PHE A 14 5.49 -10.08 10.53
N SER A 15 6.35 -9.68 11.47
CA SER A 15 7.81 -9.80 11.31
C SER A 15 8.25 -11.26 11.20
N LEU A 16 7.63 -12.16 11.98
CA LEU A 16 7.88 -13.60 11.88
C LEU A 16 7.42 -14.16 10.54
N LEU A 17 6.23 -13.77 10.05
CA LEU A 17 5.75 -14.17 8.72
C LEU A 17 6.72 -13.73 7.61
N ILE A 18 7.21 -12.49 7.67
CA ILE A 18 8.21 -11.97 6.73
C ILE A 18 9.53 -12.75 6.85
N LEU A 19 9.99 -13.04 8.08
CA LEU A 19 11.25 -13.73 8.32
C LEU A 19 11.25 -15.17 7.77
N VAL A 20 10.14 -15.88 7.93
CA VAL A 20 9.96 -17.28 7.47
C VAL A 20 9.69 -17.35 5.96
N SER A 21 9.22 -16.28 5.33
CA SER A 21 8.97 -16.26 3.88
C SER A 21 10.26 -16.46 3.06
N ASP A 22 10.13 -16.99 1.84
CA ASP A 22 11.24 -17.15 0.87
C ASP A 22 11.66 -15.83 0.19
N THR A 23 11.28 -14.69 0.76
CA THR A 23 11.65 -13.38 0.20
C THR A 23 13.15 -13.10 0.37
N PRO A 24 13.78 -12.37 -0.58
CA PRO A 24 15.18 -11.96 -0.46
C PRO A 24 15.45 -11.19 0.84
N PHE A 25 16.65 -11.38 1.42
CA PHE A 25 17.00 -10.76 2.71
C PHE A 25 16.78 -9.24 2.75
N TYR A 26 17.16 -8.54 1.68
CA TYR A 26 16.98 -7.08 1.61
C TYR A 26 15.51 -6.65 1.60
N MET A 27 14.61 -7.46 1.00
CA MET A 27 13.16 -7.22 1.02
C MET A 27 12.59 -7.43 2.41
N LYS A 28 13.08 -8.44 3.15
CA LYS A 28 12.72 -8.65 4.56
C LYS A 28 13.07 -7.43 5.40
N VAL A 29 14.27 -6.87 5.21
CA VAL A 29 14.70 -5.63 5.89
C VAL A 29 13.77 -4.47 5.56
N VAL A 30 13.42 -4.27 4.28
CA VAL A 30 12.49 -3.20 3.87
C VAL A 30 11.11 -3.38 4.51
N PHE A 31 10.52 -4.57 4.43
CA PHE A 31 9.19 -4.83 4.99
C PHE A 31 9.16 -4.70 6.51
N ILE A 32 10.15 -5.25 7.22
CA ILE A 32 10.26 -5.10 8.68
C ILE A 32 10.47 -3.63 9.06
N SER A 33 11.31 -2.89 8.32
CA SER A 33 11.53 -1.46 8.58
C SER A 33 10.26 -0.62 8.38
N ALA A 34 9.46 -0.94 7.37
CA ALA A 34 8.15 -0.32 7.18
C ALA A 34 7.20 -0.70 8.34
N MET A 35 7.28 -1.93 8.87
CA MET A 35 6.41 -2.36 9.98
C MET A 35 6.78 -1.70 11.31
N LEU A 36 8.05 -1.33 11.50
CA LEU A 36 8.49 -0.59 12.70
C LEU A 36 7.72 0.72 12.86
N PHE A 37 7.19 1.28 11.77
CA PHE A 37 6.30 2.42 11.83
C PHE A 37 5.12 2.21 12.80
N PHE A 38 4.51 1.02 12.84
CA PHE A 38 3.38 0.76 13.73
C PHE A 38 3.78 0.70 15.22
N LEU A 39 5.06 0.54 15.54
CA LEU A 39 5.57 0.60 16.91
C LEU A 39 5.82 2.03 17.40
N LEU A 40 5.84 3.02 16.49
CA LEU A 40 6.01 4.41 16.88
C LEU A 40 4.84 4.87 17.77
N PRO A 41 5.11 5.77 18.75
CA PRO A 41 4.14 6.20 19.74
C PRO A 41 3.14 7.22 19.17
N PHE A 42 2.52 6.92 18.04
CA PHE A 42 1.47 7.75 17.47
C PHE A 42 0.28 7.83 18.42
N GLY A 43 -0.13 9.07 18.73
CA GLY A 43 -1.35 9.33 19.49
C GLY A 43 -2.60 8.89 18.72
N ASN A 44 -3.70 8.68 19.43
CA ASN A 44 -4.98 8.24 18.84
C ASN A 44 -5.51 9.19 17.76
N HIS A 45 -5.13 10.48 17.82
CA HIS A 45 -5.45 11.49 16.80
C HIS A 45 -4.83 11.16 15.42
N PHE A 46 -3.82 10.31 15.36
CA PHE A 46 -3.17 9.91 14.11
C PHE A 46 -3.95 8.81 13.38
N PHE A 47 -4.70 7.97 14.10
CA PHE A 47 -5.48 6.86 13.57
C PHE A 47 -6.99 7.18 13.54
N THR A 48 -7.36 8.35 13.03
CA THR A 48 -8.79 8.69 12.93
C THR A 48 -9.49 7.75 11.95
N LYS A 49 -10.79 7.49 12.21
CA LYS A 49 -11.63 6.64 11.35
C LYS A 49 -11.52 7.04 9.89
N GLU A 50 -11.50 8.34 9.61
CA GLU A 50 -11.52 8.85 8.24
C GLU A 50 -10.15 8.81 7.57
N ARG A 51 -9.05 8.95 8.34
CA ARG A 51 -7.72 8.71 7.79
C ARG A 51 -7.56 7.24 7.43
N MET A 52 -7.97 6.34 8.31
CA MET A 52 -7.85 4.90 8.09
C MET A 52 -8.75 4.42 6.94
N SER A 53 -10.00 4.90 6.84
CA SER A 53 -10.89 4.51 5.74
C SER A 53 -10.32 4.89 4.37
N ARG A 54 -9.70 6.07 4.26
CA ARG A 54 -9.02 6.53 3.05
C ARG A 54 -7.83 5.63 2.66
N LYS A 55 -7.02 5.21 3.65
CA LYS A 55 -5.88 4.30 3.43
C LYS A 55 -6.35 2.92 2.99
N VAL A 56 -7.41 2.39 3.63
CA VAL A 56 -8.02 1.10 3.26
C VAL A 56 -8.59 1.15 1.84
N PHE A 57 -9.31 2.21 1.47
CA PHE A 57 -9.83 2.36 0.12
C PHE A 57 -8.70 2.38 -0.91
N SER A 58 -7.65 3.16 -0.65
CA SER A 58 -6.47 3.23 -1.53
C SER A 58 -5.74 1.88 -1.65
N ALA A 59 -5.71 1.09 -0.57
CA ALA A 59 -5.16 -0.26 -0.56
C ALA A 59 -5.96 -1.23 -1.43
N VAL A 60 -7.28 -1.22 -1.31
CA VAL A 60 -8.16 -2.05 -2.15
C VAL A 60 -8.05 -1.66 -3.62
N THR A 61 -8.06 -0.36 -3.93
CA THR A 61 -7.92 0.09 -5.32
C THR A 61 -6.52 -0.21 -5.86
N GLY A 62 -5.47 -0.01 -5.05
CA GLY A 62 -4.09 -0.35 -5.42
C GLY A 62 -3.94 -1.84 -5.71
N ALA A 63 -4.54 -2.70 -4.88
CA ALA A 63 -4.54 -4.15 -5.07
C ALA A 63 -5.27 -4.55 -6.36
N ALA A 64 -6.41 -3.92 -6.67
CA ALA A 64 -7.13 -4.14 -7.93
C ALA A 64 -6.28 -3.73 -9.15
N VAL A 65 -5.63 -2.56 -9.09
CA VAL A 65 -4.72 -2.08 -10.15
C VAL A 65 -3.54 -3.04 -10.32
N PHE A 66 -2.90 -3.47 -9.23
CA PHE A 66 -1.79 -4.43 -9.29
C PHE A 66 -2.24 -5.76 -9.92
N THR A 67 -3.38 -6.28 -9.50
CA THR A 67 -3.94 -7.54 -10.02
C THR A 67 -4.20 -7.45 -11.52
N LEU A 68 -4.80 -6.34 -11.96
CA LEU A 68 -5.09 -6.10 -13.36
C LEU A 68 -3.80 -5.96 -14.18
N LEU A 69 -2.82 -5.21 -13.69
CA LEU A 69 -1.53 -5.07 -14.35
C LEU A 69 -0.79 -6.40 -14.45
N LEU A 70 -0.72 -7.17 -13.37
CA LEU A 70 0.04 -8.42 -13.34
C LEU A 70 -0.59 -9.53 -14.19
N THR A 71 -1.92 -9.53 -14.36
CA THR A 71 -2.62 -10.54 -15.16
C THR A 71 -2.78 -10.13 -16.63
N LEU A 72 -3.04 -8.85 -16.92
CA LEU A 72 -3.26 -8.37 -18.29
C LEU A 72 -1.98 -7.94 -19.01
N VAL A 73 -1.00 -7.35 -18.33
CA VAL A 73 0.20 -6.85 -19.02
C VAL A 73 1.01 -8.01 -19.62
N PRO A 74 1.28 -9.12 -18.92
CA PRO A 74 2.00 -10.23 -19.52
C PRO A 74 1.25 -10.87 -20.69
N SER A 75 -0.07 -11.04 -20.58
CA SER A 75 -0.89 -11.63 -21.65
C SER A 75 -0.95 -10.74 -22.91
N VAL A 76 -0.92 -9.42 -22.76
CA VAL A 76 -0.89 -8.46 -23.89
C VAL A 76 0.51 -8.33 -24.51
N ILE A 77 1.57 -8.31 -23.69
CA ILE A 77 2.94 -8.06 -24.16
C ILE A 77 3.59 -9.32 -24.72
N PHE A 78 3.49 -10.45 -24.02
CA PHE A 78 4.24 -11.64 -24.40
C PHE A 78 3.55 -12.47 -25.48
N LYS A 79 2.29 -12.15 -25.83
CA LYS A 79 1.47 -12.80 -26.85
C LYS A 79 1.91 -14.27 -27.05
N GLU A 80 1.89 -15.05 -25.97
CA GLU A 80 2.18 -16.48 -26.06
C GLU A 80 1.03 -17.10 -26.84
N ILE A 81 1.24 -17.27 -28.14
CA ILE A 81 0.24 -17.74 -29.12
C ILE A 81 -0.01 -19.26 -28.98
N SER A 82 0.69 -19.98 -28.09
CA SER A 82 0.66 -21.44 -28.14
C SER A 82 -0.30 -22.14 -27.20
N ASP A 83 -0.70 -21.56 -26.06
CA ASP A 83 -1.77 -22.12 -25.22
C ASP A 83 -2.52 -21.00 -24.49
N SER A 84 -3.71 -20.63 -24.99
CA SER A 84 -4.56 -19.69 -24.26
C SER A 84 -5.00 -20.35 -22.94
N PRO A 85 -4.72 -19.75 -21.76
CA PRO A 85 -5.16 -20.34 -20.51
C PRO A 85 -6.68 -20.50 -20.52
N SER A 86 -7.17 -21.60 -19.97
CA SER A 86 -8.61 -21.80 -19.84
C SER A 86 -9.23 -20.69 -18.98
N PHE A 87 -10.53 -20.40 -19.18
CA PHE A 87 -11.24 -19.43 -18.35
C PHE A 87 -11.12 -19.72 -16.85
N PHE A 88 -11.07 -21.01 -16.48
CA PHE A 88 -10.92 -21.44 -15.10
C PHE A 88 -9.53 -21.12 -14.54
N GLU A 89 -8.46 -21.39 -15.28
CA GLU A 89 -7.08 -21.06 -14.89
C GLU A 89 -6.87 -19.55 -14.79
N LEU A 90 -7.41 -18.79 -15.73
CA LEU A 90 -7.38 -17.32 -15.67
C LEU A 90 -8.11 -16.81 -14.42
N GLY A 91 -9.31 -17.33 -14.14
CA GLY A 91 -10.08 -16.97 -12.95
C GLY A 91 -9.34 -17.30 -11.64
N LEU A 92 -8.74 -18.49 -11.54
CA LEU A 92 -7.94 -18.89 -10.38
C LEU A 92 -6.71 -17.99 -10.21
N SER A 93 -6.01 -17.68 -11.30
CA SER A 93 -4.83 -16.79 -11.25
C SER A 93 -5.19 -15.39 -10.74
N ILE A 94 -6.31 -14.82 -11.19
CA ILE A 94 -6.80 -13.51 -10.74
C ILE A 94 -7.11 -13.54 -9.25
N ILE A 95 -7.78 -14.58 -8.76
CA ILE A 95 -8.12 -14.72 -7.34
C ILE A 95 -6.86 -14.80 -6.48
N VAL A 96 -5.90 -15.64 -6.88
CA VAL A 96 -4.64 -15.82 -6.14
C VAL A 96 -3.84 -14.51 -6.12
N VAL A 97 -3.67 -13.86 -7.28
CA VAL A 97 -2.97 -12.58 -7.38
C VAL A 97 -3.67 -11.50 -6.56
N ALA A 98 -5.00 -11.41 -6.64
CA ALA A 98 -5.78 -10.44 -5.87
C ALA A 98 -5.62 -10.65 -4.37
N PHE A 99 -5.63 -11.90 -3.90
CA PHE A 99 -5.43 -12.22 -2.49
C PHE A 99 -4.06 -11.74 -1.99
N TYR A 100 -2.98 -12.08 -2.69
CA TYR A 100 -1.64 -11.61 -2.33
C TYR A 100 -1.47 -10.11 -2.47
N ALA A 101 -2.10 -9.49 -3.49
CA ALA A 101 -2.08 -8.05 -3.66
C ALA A 101 -2.74 -7.34 -2.46
N ILE A 102 -3.93 -7.78 -2.05
CA ILE A 102 -4.62 -7.24 -0.87
C ILE A 102 -3.73 -7.35 0.36
N LEU A 103 -3.15 -8.53 0.62
CA LEU A 103 -2.23 -8.71 1.74
C LEU A 103 -1.03 -7.76 1.66
N GLY A 104 -0.39 -7.65 0.50
CA GLY A 104 0.75 -6.74 0.30
C GLY A 104 0.38 -5.28 0.56
N PHE A 105 -0.75 -4.80 0.04
CA PHE A 105 -1.16 -3.42 0.26
C PHE A 105 -1.60 -3.14 1.70
N PHE A 106 -2.19 -4.10 2.41
CA PHE A 106 -2.57 -3.92 3.81
C PHE A 106 -1.37 -4.01 4.75
N ILE A 107 -0.53 -5.02 4.56
CA ILE A 107 0.63 -5.26 5.41
C ILE A 107 1.69 -4.20 5.14
N TYR A 108 1.97 -3.85 3.89
CA TYR A 108 3.04 -2.91 3.54
C TYR A 108 2.54 -1.53 3.07
N GLY A 109 1.55 -1.49 2.18
CA GLY A 109 1.05 -0.23 1.60
C GLY A 109 0.49 0.75 2.64
N ILE A 110 -0.36 0.27 3.56
CA ILE A 110 -0.95 1.11 4.62
C ILE A 110 0.13 1.71 5.55
N PRO A 111 1.05 0.94 6.16
CA PRO A 111 2.11 1.53 6.99
C PRO A 111 3.00 2.51 6.22
N VAL A 112 3.43 2.19 5.00
CA VAL A 112 4.21 3.14 4.17
C VAL A 112 3.43 4.42 3.94
N SER A 113 2.13 4.31 3.68
CA SER A 113 1.28 5.47 3.42
C SER A 113 1.02 6.31 4.67
N LEU A 114 0.91 5.69 5.84
CA LEU A 114 0.84 6.40 7.11
C LEU A 114 2.19 7.06 7.45
N LEU A 115 3.32 6.40 7.18
CA LEU A 115 4.66 6.99 7.30
C LEU A 115 4.81 8.21 6.40
N SER A 116 4.33 8.10 5.16
CA SER A 116 4.27 9.22 4.21
C SER A 116 3.45 10.39 4.76
N ASP A 117 2.26 10.15 5.33
CA ASP A 117 1.45 11.21 5.95
C ASP A 117 2.19 11.89 7.11
N TRP A 118 2.84 11.09 7.95
CA TRP A 118 3.59 11.61 9.09
C TRP A 118 4.79 12.45 8.65
N ILE A 119 5.65 11.94 7.77
CA ILE A 119 6.82 12.68 7.26
C ILE A 119 6.36 13.95 6.55
N SER A 120 5.44 13.82 5.59
CA SER A 120 5.02 14.93 4.73
C SER A 120 4.34 16.06 5.50
N GLY A 121 3.69 15.77 6.63
CA GLY A 121 3.05 16.77 7.49
C GLY A 121 4.01 17.82 8.06
N HIS A 122 5.32 17.57 8.05
CA HIS A 122 6.33 18.52 8.54
C HIS A 122 6.84 19.48 7.46
N PHE A 123 6.38 19.37 6.21
CA PHE A 123 6.90 20.12 5.08
C PHE A 123 5.81 20.94 4.36
N SER A 124 6.17 22.15 3.90
CA SER A 124 5.28 23.01 3.11
C SER A 124 4.87 22.37 1.78
N LYS A 125 5.79 21.63 1.14
CA LYS A 125 5.56 20.87 -0.09
C LYS A 125 5.06 19.44 0.20
N ARG A 126 4.06 19.30 1.09
CA ARG A 126 3.52 18.01 1.57
C ARG A 126 3.28 16.99 0.45
N LEU A 127 2.64 17.41 -0.64
CA LEU A 127 2.34 16.55 -1.78
C LEU A 127 3.59 15.88 -2.37
N LEU A 128 4.64 16.67 -2.62
CA LEU A 128 5.87 16.18 -3.23
C LEU A 128 6.59 15.21 -2.29
N VAL A 129 6.65 15.53 -1.00
CA VAL A 129 7.27 14.67 0.00
C VAL A 129 6.51 13.34 0.13
N ALA A 130 5.18 13.38 0.14
CA ALA A 130 4.36 12.18 0.20
C ALA A 130 4.56 11.28 -1.02
N GLY A 131 4.62 11.88 -2.22
CA GLY A 131 4.89 11.16 -3.46
C GLY A 131 6.28 10.55 -3.47
N LEU A 132 7.30 11.29 -3.01
CA LEU A 132 8.67 10.80 -2.93
C LEU A 132 8.78 9.58 -2.01
N VAL A 133 8.11 9.59 -0.85
CA VAL A 133 8.10 8.45 0.08
C VAL A 133 7.48 7.22 -0.59
N HIS A 134 6.28 7.34 -1.16
CA HIS A 134 5.62 6.21 -1.82
C HIS A 134 6.44 5.66 -3.00
N LEU A 135 6.94 6.53 -3.87
CA LEU A 135 7.76 6.14 -5.01
C LEU A 135 9.06 5.49 -4.56
N THR A 136 9.73 5.99 -3.52
CA THR A 136 10.95 5.37 -2.98
C THR A 136 10.67 3.94 -2.53
N PHE A 137 9.61 3.74 -1.73
CA PHE A 137 9.22 2.39 -1.27
C PHE A 137 8.72 1.48 -2.41
N GLY A 138 8.13 2.02 -3.47
CA GLY A 138 7.79 1.25 -4.68
C GLY A 138 9.04 0.86 -5.48
N MET A 139 9.99 1.77 -5.65
CA MET A 139 11.23 1.56 -6.38
C MET A 139 12.16 0.55 -5.68
N LEU A 140 12.10 0.42 -4.35
CA LEU A 140 12.85 -0.61 -3.62
C LEU A 140 12.51 -2.03 -4.08
N LEU A 141 11.32 -2.25 -4.64
CA LEU A 141 10.85 -3.55 -5.09
C LEU A 141 11.08 -3.78 -6.60
N ILE A 142 11.73 -2.83 -7.29
CA ILE A 142 11.84 -2.85 -8.77
C ILE A 142 12.63 -4.05 -9.30
N LYS A 143 13.62 -4.54 -8.53
CA LYS A 143 14.45 -5.69 -8.94
C LYS A 143 13.66 -7.00 -8.95
N GLU A 144 12.69 -7.15 -8.05
CA GLU A 144 11.93 -8.40 -7.90
C GLU A 144 10.66 -8.43 -8.74
N LEU A 145 10.00 -7.28 -8.89
CA LEU A 145 8.66 -7.18 -9.46
C LEU A 145 8.59 -6.23 -10.67
N SER A 146 9.74 -5.87 -11.24
CA SER A 146 9.86 -4.89 -12.33
C SER A 146 9.28 -3.53 -11.93
N VAL A 147 8.90 -2.69 -12.88
CA VAL A 147 8.32 -1.35 -12.65
C VAL A 147 6.93 -1.38 -11.99
N ILE A 148 6.29 -2.55 -11.89
CA ILE A 148 4.91 -2.70 -11.41
C ILE A 148 4.70 -2.11 -10.00
N PRO A 149 5.53 -2.38 -8.98
CA PRO A 149 5.34 -1.82 -7.65
C PRO A 149 5.49 -0.30 -7.61
N ALA A 150 6.32 0.28 -8.48
CA ALA A 150 6.46 1.73 -8.59
C ALA A 150 5.18 2.37 -9.17
N ILE A 151 4.59 1.76 -10.22
CA ILE A 151 3.29 2.18 -10.77
C ILE A 151 2.21 2.08 -9.70
N CYS A 152 2.16 0.95 -9.00
CA CYS A 152 1.20 0.70 -7.93
C CYS A 152 1.35 1.68 -6.76
N ALA A 153 2.58 2.00 -6.36
CA ALA A 153 2.85 3.01 -5.33
C ALA A 153 2.41 4.41 -5.79
N ALA A 154 2.64 4.76 -7.06
CA ALA A 154 2.16 6.01 -7.65
C ALA A 154 0.63 6.08 -7.68
N SER A 155 -0.05 5.02 -8.14
CA SER A 155 -1.51 4.94 -8.16
C SER A 155 -2.10 5.04 -6.76
N PHE A 156 -1.56 4.29 -5.80
CA PHE A 156 -2.00 4.33 -4.40
C PHE A 156 -1.89 5.75 -3.85
N TRP A 157 -0.72 6.39 -4.02
CA TRP A 157 -0.46 7.74 -3.56
C TRP A 157 -1.43 8.75 -4.18
N LEU A 158 -1.64 8.70 -5.50
CA LEU A 158 -2.55 9.59 -6.20
C LEU A 158 -3.99 9.46 -5.68
N ILE A 159 -4.46 8.23 -5.49
CA ILE A 159 -5.82 7.96 -4.97
C ILE A 159 -5.97 8.48 -3.54
N ASP A 160 -5.01 8.16 -2.67
CA ASP A 160 -5.02 8.61 -1.28
C ASP A 160 -5.02 10.14 -1.18
N GLU A 161 -4.25 10.82 -2.04
CA GLU A 161 -4.20 12.27 -2.11
C GLU A 161 -5.50 12.89 -2.63
N ILE A 162 -6.10 12.33 -3.70
CA ILE A 162 -7.38 12.79 -4.26
C ILE A 162 -8.47 12.72 -3.19
N LEU A 163 -8.54 11.60 -2.46
CA LEU A 163 -9.50 11.41 -1.38
C LEU A 163 -9.28 12.40 -0.23
N GLN A 164 -8.02 12.73 0.10
CA GLN A 164 -7.70 13.74 1.10
C GLN A 164 -8.28 15.11 0.73
N ARG A 165 -8.04 15.52 -0.51
CA ARG A 165 -8.45 16.84 -1.02
C ARG A 165 -9.96 16.97 -1.14
N LYS A 166 -10.63 15.92 -1.62
CA LYS A 166 -12.10 15.87 -1.69
C LYS A 166 -12.70 16.11 -0.31
N ARG A 167 -12.20 15.42 0.72
CA ARG A 167 -12.69 15.59 2.08
C ARG A 167 -12.45 16.99 2.63
N PHE A 168 -11.25 17.54 2.43
CA PHE A 168 -10.95 18.91 2.89
C PHE A 168 -11.91 19.95 2.29
N ARG A 169 -12.23 19.81 1.00
CA ARG A 169 -13.25 20.66 0.33
C ARG A 169 -14.65 20.50 0.92
N THR A 170 -15.08 19.27 1.22
CA THR A 170 -16.39 19.01 1.83
C THR A 170 -16.53 19.66 3.21
N VAL A 171 -15.47 19.61 4.04
CA VAL A 171 -15.49 20.25 5.36
C VAL A 171 -15.62 21.77 5.24
N LEU A 172 -14.81 22.42 4.38
CA LEU A 172 -14.89 23.86 4.15
C LEU A 172 -16.27 24.32 3.65
N ASN A 173 -16.89 23.55 2.75
CA ASN A 173 -18.22 23.88 2.23
C ASN A 173 -19.33 23.78 3.30
N ASN A 174 -19.17 22.90 4.29
CA ASN A 174 -20.15 22.74 5.37
C ASN A 174 -19.98 23.78 6.49
N GLU A 175 -18.77 24.32 6.69
CA GLU A 175 -18.49 25.38 7.66
C GLU A 175 -18.88 26.79 7.13
N GLY A 176 -18.94 26.98 5.81
CA GLY A 176 -19.36 28.24 5.18
C GLY A 176 -20.88 28.41 5.01
N THR A 177 -21.70 27.49 5.53
CA THR A 177 -23.17 27.49 5.43
C THR A 177 -23.88 27.80 6.77
N HIS A 178 -23.15 28.31 7.75
CA HIS A 178 -23.67 28.81 9.03
C HIS A 178 -23.36 30.29 9.19
#